data_AF-A0A9D2RHG7-F1
#
_entry.id   AF-A0A9D2RHG7-F1
#
_cell.length_a   1.000
_cell.length_b   1.000
_cell.length_c   1.000
_cell.angle_alpha   90.00
_cell.angle_beta   90.00
_cell.angle_gamma   90.00
#
_symmetry.space_group_name_H-M   'P 1'
#
loop_
_entity.id
_entity.type
_entity.pdbx_description
1 polymer ?
#
loop_
_entity_poly.entity_id
_entity_poly.type
_entity_poly.pdbx_seq_one_letter_code
_entity_poly.pdbx_strand_id
1 'polypeptide(L)'
;MERLNAVLPIRDIFSRVILNCCGQSALETDVLAGEDVVGRVSVPGNGREDPAVRAEAEYINTVIAGELTGENIFDQERIDGILSQFERRSETLFCVSAAAASAAAAALKLPLYRYLGGVRATRLPVPEIRLTEENPDPGFHVRVGQTATLGELSGQIRKAQAERIPVIFCCSEGETADTLLTDLAVAYGADRIDAGPARHMEYVEKYNRLLRIREKLEMQLTEEK
;
A
#
# COMPACT_ATOMS: atom_id res chain seq x y z
N MET A 1 18.52 25.13 -11.61
CA MET A 1 17.84 24.44 -10.49
C MET A 1 18.52 23.08 -10.35
N GLU A 2 19.57 22.99 -9.56
CA GLU A 2 20.04 21.68 -9.09
C GLU A 2 18.88 21.06 -8.32
N ARG A 3 18.37 19.92 -8.78
CA ARG A 3 17.48 19.11 -7.96
C ARG A 3 18.27 18.86 -6.67
N LEU A 4 17.73 19.25 -5.53
CA LEU A 4 18.17 18.73 -4.24
C LEU A 4 17.98 17.23 -4.34
N ASN A 5 19.02 16.52 -4.79
CA ASN A 5 19.03 15.08 -4.91
C ASN A 5 19.19 14.56 -3.48
N ALA A 6 18.08 14.58 -2.72
CA ALA A 6 17.96 13.73 -1.56
C ALA A 6 18.12 12.31 -2.10
N VAL A 7 19.26 11.70 -1.77
CA VAL A 7 19.55 10.31 -2.11
C VAL A 7 19.53 9.56 -0.80
N LEU A 8 18.56 8.67 -0.67
CA LEU A 8 18.52 7.72 0.43
C LEU A 8 18.51 6.32 -0.20
N PRO A 9 19.67 5.65 -0.27
CA PRO A 9 19.76 4.35 -0.91
C PRO A 9 19.04 3.29 -0.08
N ILE A 10 18.40 2.35 -0.77
CA ILE A 10 17.92 1.11 -0.17
C ILE A 10 19.14 0.31 0.31
N ARG A 11 19.16 -0.01 1.60
CA ARG A 11 20.23 -0.78 2.24
C ARG A 11 20.01 -2.27 2.08
N ASP A 12 18.78 -2.72 2.31
CA ASP A 12 18.41 -4.13 2.27
C ASP A 12 16.88 -4.27 2.22
N ILE A 13 16.39 -5.42 1.76
CA ILE A 13 14.97 -5.75 1.70
C ILE A 13 14.78 -7.13 2.32
N PHE A 14 13.89 -7.22 3.31
CA PHE A 14 13.58 -8.47 3.98
C PHE A 14 12.08 -8.78 3.93
N SER A 15 11.75 -9.98 3.52
CA SER A 15 10.39 -10.49 3.38
C SER A 15 10.20 -11.77 4.19
N ARG A 16 9.03 -11.88 4.81
CA ARG A 16 8.63 -13.00 5.66
C ARG A 16 7.18 -13.38 5.41
N VAL A 17 6.85 -14.63 5.70
CA VAL A 17 5.48 -15.12 5.64
C VAL A 17 4.81 -14.91 7.00
N ILE A 18 3.65 -14.27 6.99
CA ILE A 18 2.77 -14.09 8.16
C ILE A 18 1.40 -14.74 7.89
N LEU A 19 0.50 -14.67 8.86
CA LEU A 19 -0.88 -15.16 8.69
C LEU A 19 -1.85 -14.00 8.51
N ASN A 20 -2.86 -14.21 7.66
CA ASN A 20 -4.04 -13.35 7.58
C ASN A 20 -5.15 -13.80 8.56
N CYS A 21 -6.26 -13.08 8.61
CA CYS A 21 -7.39 -13.39 9.50
C CYS A 21 -8.06 -14.74 9.23
N CYS A 22 -7.93 -15.28 8.03
CA CYS A 22 -8.43 -16.60 7.63
C CYS A 22 -7.44 -17.74 7.93
N GLY A 23 -6.26 -17.45 8.49
CA GLY A 23 -5.20 -18.43 8.72
C GLY A 23 -4.51 -18.90 7.44
N GLN A 24 -4.56 -18.09 6.38
CA GLN A 24 -3.82 -18.28 5.14
C GLN A 24 -2.50 -17.49 5.18
N SER A 25 -1.56 -17.86 4.32
CA SER A 25 -0.25 -17.21 4.22
C SER A 25 -0.39 -15.84 3.57
N ALA A 26 0.15 -14.81 4.22
CA ALA A 26 0.31 -13.47 3.70
C ALA A 26 1.79 -13.08 3.69
N LEU A 27 2.15 -12.11 2.86
CA LEU A 27 3.53 -11.67 2.69
C LEU A 27 3.73 -10.35 3.43
N GLU A 28 4.78 -10.25 4.24
CA GLU A 28 5.19 -9.01 4.89
C GLU A 28 6.61 -8.65 4.46
N THR A 29 6.81 -7.44 3.97
CA THR A 29 8.10 -6.96 3.49
C THR A 29 8.51 -5.69 4.21
N ASP A 30 9.76 -5.69 4.67
CA ASP A 30 10.51 -4.59 5.26
C ASP A 30 11.51 -4.07 4.23
N VAL A 31 11.43 -2.79 3.87
CA VAL A 31 12.45 -2.09 3.09
C VAL A 31 13.24 -1.20 4.05
N LEU A 32 14.55 -1.41 4.10
CA LEU A 32 15.49 -0.71 4.96
C LEU A 32 16.23 0.33 4.11
N ALA A 33 16.23 1.59 4.54
CA ALA A 33 16.90 2.67 3.83
C ALA A 33 17.69 3.55 4.81
N GLY A 34 18.85 4.04 4.37
CA GLY A 34 19.76 4.78 5.25
C GLY A 34 20.13 3.98 6.52
N GLU A 35 20.26 4.68 7.65
CA GLU A 35 20.65 4.08 8.93
C GLU A 35 19.44 3.56 9.74
N ASP A 36 18.32 4.27 9.68
CA ASP A 36 17.23 4.17 10.65
C ASP A 36 15.81 4.15 10.04
N VAL A 37 15.68 4.20 8.72
CA VAL A 37 14.39 4.21 8.04
C VAL A 37 13.95 2.79 7.69
N VAL A 38 12.73 2.44 8.11
CA VAL A 38 12.09 1.16 7.78
C VAL A 38 10.68 1.40 7.27
N GLY A 39 10.36 0.86 6.11
CA GLY A 39 9.01 0.78 5.57
C GLY A 39 8.53 -0.66 5.62
N ARG A 40 7.43 -0.91 6.32
CA ARG A 40 6.80 -2.22 6.41
C ARG A 40 5.45 -2.18 5.73
N VAL A 41 5.16 -3.22 4.96
CA VAL A 41 3.84 -3.49 4.39
C VAL A 41 3.57 -4.98 4.48
N SER A 42 2.33 -5.34 4.79
CA SER A 42 1.83 -6.69 4.57
C SER A 42 0.70 -6.71 3.54
N VAL A 43 0.77 -7.67 2.63
CA VAL A 43 -0.21 -7.88 1.56
C VAL A 43 -0.91 -9.22 1.80
N PRO A 44 -2.26 -9.24 1.82
CA PRO A 44 -3.01 -10.47 1.99
C PRO A 44 -2.74 -11.45 0.84
N GLY A 45 -2.70 -12.74 1.17
CA GLY A 45 -2.53 -13.81 0.20
C GLY A 45 -3.72 -14.77 0.22
N ASN A 46 -4.00 -15.39 -0.92
CA ASN A 46 -5.18 -16.25 -1.09
C ASN A 46 -4.91 -17.76 -0.80
N GLY A 47 -3.69 -18.13 -0.34
CA GLY A 47 -3.25 -19.52 -0.24
C GLY A 47 -2.99 -19.99 1.20
N ARG A 48 -3.52 -21.15 1.58
CA ARG A 48 -3.35 -21.73 2.93
C ARG A 48 -2.00 -22.45 3.03
N GLU A 49 -1.12 -21.98 3.92
CA GLU A 49 0.24 -22.54 4.16
C GLU A 49 1.00 -22.92 2.89
N ASP A 50 0.91 -22.08 1.87
CA ASP A 50 1.38 -22.44 0.55
C ASP A 50 2.92 -22.38 0.51
N PRO A 51 3.64 -23.48 0.22
CA PRO A 51 5.08 -23.45 -0.02
C PRO A 51 5.46 -22.41 -1.08
N ALA A 52 4.53 -22.08 -1.99
CA ALA A 52 4.69 -21.03 -2.98
C ALA A 52 4.95 -19.65 -2.34
N VAL A 53 4.21 -19.25 -1.31
CA VAL A 53 4.38 -17.91 -0.69
C VAL A 53 5.73 -17.81 0.04
N ARG A 54 6.21 -18.92 0.60
CA ARG A 54 7.55 -18.99 1.19
C ARG A 54 8.64 -18.83 0.11
N ALA A 55 8.48 -19.50 -1.02
CA ALA A 55 9.42 -19.37 -2.14
C ALA A 55 9.45 -17.92 -2.68
N GLU A 56 8.30 -17.23 -2.71
CA GLU A 56 8.23 -15.80 -3.07
C GLU A 56 8.98 -14.91 -2.06
N ALA A 57 8.84 -15.16 -0.76
CA ALA A 57 9.58 -14.43 0.26
C ALA A 57 11.10 -14.65 0.13
N GLU A 58 11.53 -15.88 -0.12
CA GLU A 58 12.93 -16.22 -0.38
C GLU A 58 13.45 -15.56 -1.66
N TYR A 59 12.61 -15.50 -2.71
CA TYR A 59 12.94 -14.81 -3.95
C TYR A 59 13.12 -13.31 -3.75
N ILE A 60 12.30 -12.67 -2.91
CA ILE A 60 12.49 -11.27 -2.53
C ILE A 60 13.83 -11.08 -1.82
N ASN A 61 14.10 -11.90 -0.80
CA ASN A 61 15.31 -11.79 0.04
C ASN A 61 16.62 -12.02 -0.71
N THR A 62 16.57 -12.69 -1.86
CA THR A 62 17.75 -13.06 -2.62
C THR A 62 17.89 -12.23 -3.89
N VAL A 63 16.93 -12.33 -4.80
CA VAL A 63 17.03 -11.74 -6.14
C VAL A 63 16.60 -10.28 -6.13
N ILE A 64 15.40 -9.98 -5.64
CA ILE A 64 14.86 -8.61 -5.68
C ILE A 64 15.66 -7.68 -4.76
N ALA A 65 16.03 -8.16 -3.57
CA ALA A 65 16.88 -7.40 -2.66
C ALA A 65 18.24 -7.07 -3.29
N GLY A 66 18.87 -8.04 -3.98
CA GLY A 66 20.14 -7.82 -4.66
C GLY A 66 20.09 -6.76 -5.76
N GLU A 67 18.99 -6.73 -6.53
CA GLU A 67 18.81 -5.80 -7.66
C GLU A 67 18.37 -4.40 -7.22
N LEU A 68 17.60 -4.28 -6.13
CA LEU A 68 17.12 -2.99 -5.63
C LEU A 68 18.07 -2.32 -4.62
N THR A 69 19.05 -3.05 -4.08
CA THR A 69 20.03 -2.47 -3.14
C THR A 69 20.84 -1.38 -3.82
N GLY A 70 20.93 -0.21 -3.17
CA GLY A 70 21.63 0.97 -3.68
C GLY A 70 20.77 1.91 -4.53
N GLU A 71 19.58 1.49 -4.98
CA GLU A 71 18.64 2.37 -5.68
C GLU A 71 18.05 3.42 -4.71
N ASN A 72 17.70 4.59 -5.23
CA ASN A 72 17.16 5.69 -4.42
C ASN A 72 15.70 5.44 -4.07
N ILE A 73 15.36 5.47 -2.78
CA ILE A 73 14.00 5.17 -2.33
C ILE A 73 12.95 6.20 -2.74
N PHE A 74 13.38 7.43 -3.06
CA PHE A 74 12.49 8.48 -3.54
C PHE A 74 12.14 8.34 -5.03
N ASP A 75 12.82 7.45 -5.76
CA ASP A 75 12.57 7.21 -7.18
C ASP A 75 11.65 6.00 -7.36
N GLN A 76 10.36 6.20 -7.06
CA GLN A 76 9.36 5.13 -7.17
C GLN A 76 9.22 4.61 -8.61
N GLU A 77 9.38 5.47 -9.62
CA GLU A 77 9.29 5.09 -11.04
C GLU A 77 10.43 4.14 -11.42
N ARG A 78 11.65 4.43 -10.97
CA ARG A 78 12.82 3.55 -11.13
C ARG A 78 12.60 2.19 -10.47
N ILE A 79 12.16 2.17 -9.21
CA ILE A 79 11.91 0.94 -8.45
C ILE A 79 10.83 0.10 -9.13
N ASP A 80 9.70 0.70 -9.48
CA ASP A 80 8.59 0.01 -10.14
C ASP A 80 8.98 -0.48 -11.54
N GLY A 81 9.84 0.25 -12.25
CA GLY A 81 10.39 -0.14 -13.54
C GLY A 81 11.30 -1.35 -13.47
N ILE A 82 12.12 -1.46 -12.40
CA ILE A 82 12.92 -2.66 -12.12
C ILE A 82 12.00 -3.83 -11.73
N LEU A 83 11.03 -3.60 -10.84
CA LEU A 83 10.09 -4.63 -10.40
C LEU A 83 9.27 -5.22 -11.57
N SER A 84 8.92 -4.40 -12.54
CA SER A 84 8.15 -4.81 -13.72
C SER A 84 8.93 -5.72 -14.69
N GLN A 85 10.24 -5.88 -14.51
CA GLN A 85 11.06 -6.83 -15.29
C GLN A 85 10.95 -8.27 -14.75
N PHE A 86 10.47 -8.43 -13.52
CA PHE A 86 10.29 -9.75 -12.92
C PHE A 86 8.88 -10.28 -13.22
N GLU A 87 8.82 -11.46 -13.85
CA GLU A 87 7.57 -12.18 -14.03
C GLU A 87 7.24 -12.97 -12.74
N ARG A 88 6.69 -12.27 -11.75
CA ARG A 88 6.29 -12.82 -10.45
C ARG A 88 4.84 -12.46 -10.12
N ARG A 89 4.36 -13.00 -9.00
CA ARG A 89 3.02 -12.72 -8.49
C ARG A 89 2.86 -11.22 -8.21
N SER A 90 1.71 -10.66 -8.60
CA SER A 90 1.41 -9.23 -8.38
C SER A 90 1.53 -8.86 -6.91
N GLU A 91 1.09 -9.73 -6.00
CA GLU A 91 1.17 -9.51 -4.55
C GLU A 91 2.62 -9.37 -4.07
N THR A 92 3.54 -10.16 -4.61
CA THR A 92 4.98 -10.14 -4.30
C THR A 92 5.60 -8.80 -4.68
N LEU A 93 5.40 -8.38 -5.93
CA LEU A 93 5.97 -7.14 -6.46
C LEU A 93 5.35 -5.92 -5.77
N PHE A 94 4.04 -5.97 -5.53
CA PHE A 94 3.30 -4.88 -4.90
C PHE A 94 3.77 -4.67 -3.46
N CYS A 95 4.05 -5.75 -2.73
CA CYS A 95 4.56 -5.68 -1.37
C CYS A 95 5.89 -4.91 -1.29
N VAL A 96 6.80 -5.17 -2.22
CA VAL A 96 8.09 -4.46 -2.30
C VAL A 96 7.90 -3.00 -2.72
N SER A 97 7.09 -2.75 -3.76
CA SER A 97 6.78 -1.40 -4.27
C SER A 97 6.17 -0.52 -3.17
N ALA A 98 5.20 -1.05 -2.42
CA ALA A 98 4.53 -0.34 -1.35
C ALA A 98 5.41 -0.16 -0.10
N ALA A 99 6.23 -1.16 0.24
CA ALA A 99 7.19 -1.05 1.35
C ALA A 99 8.24 0.04 1.07
N ALA A 100 8.71 0.16 -0.18
CA ALA A 100 9.60 1.24 -0.60
C ALA A 100 8.94 2.62 -0.45
N ALA A 101 7.70 2.78 -0.90
CA ALA A 101 6.96 4.03 -0.69
C ALA A 101 6.72 4.35 0.79
N SER A 102 6.45 3.34 1.60
CA SER A 102 6.29 3.46 3.06
C SER A 102 7.58 3.95 3.73
N ALA A 103 8.73 3.38 3.35
CA ALA A 103 10.04 3.81 3.83
C ALA A 103 10.37 5.23 3.35
N ALA A 104 10.09 5.58 2.08
CA ALA A 104 10.28 6.94 1.58
C ALA A 104 9.45 7.98 2.36
N ALA A 105 8.18 7.66 2.66
CA ALA A 105 7.32 8.50 3.48
C ALA A 105 7.88 8.67 4.90
N ALA A 106 8.37 7.58 5.51
CA ALA A 106 9.00 7.60 6.82
C ALA A 106 10.28 8.45 6.84
N ALA A 107 11.13 8.35 5.81
CA ALA A 107 12.33 9.18 5.66
C ALA A 107 12.01 10.68 5.64
N LEU A 108 10.92 11.06 4.95
CA LEU A 108 10.45 12.45 4.89
C LEU A 108 9.61 12.87 6.10
N LYS A 109 9.39 11.96 7.06
CA LYS A 109 8.50 12.16 8.22
C LYS A 109 7.09 12.58 7.80
N LEU A 110 6.65 12.10 6.64
CA LEU A 110 5.32 12.34 6.11
C LEU A 110 4.44 11.11 6.35
N PRO A 111 3.14 11.31 6.65
CA PRO A 111 2.17 10.21 6.53
C PRO A 111 2.14 9.66 5.10
N LEU A 112 1.97 8.35 4.95
CA LEU A 112 1.98 7.68 3.64
C LEU A 112 0.96 8.28 2.66
N TYR A 113 -0.27 8.55 3.12
CA TYR A 113 -1.29 9.18 2.28
C TYR A 113 -0.88 10.56 1.73
N ARG A 114 -0.09 11.34 2.49
CA ARG A 114 0.46 12.63 2.04
C ARG A 114 1.64 12.46 1.09
N TYR A 115 2.49 11.47 1.32
CA TYR A 115 3.61 11.17 0.44
C TYR A 115 3.12 10.80 -0.97
N LEU A 116 2.14 9.90 -1.06
CA LEU A 116 1.61 9.42 -2.35
C LEU A 116 0.65 10.40 -3.02
N GLY A 117 -0.28 11.00 -2.28
CA GLY A 117 -1.30 11.90 -2.85
C GLY A 117 -0.91 13.38 -2.86
N GLY A 118 0.20 13.73 -2.22
CA GLY A 118 0.69 15.10 -2.11
C GLY A 118 -0.31 16.05 -1.42
N VAL A 119 -0.31 17.30 -1.87
CA VAL A 119 -1.21 18.35 -1.36
C VAL A 119 -2.69 18.06 -1.64
N ARG A 120 -3.01 17.19 -2.60
CA ARG A 120 -4.39 16.88 -3.00
C ARG A 120 -5.08 15.89 -2.05
N ALA A 121 -4.33 15.11 -1.29
CA ALA A 121 -4.85 14.14 -0.32
C ALA A 121 -5.43 14.82 0.93
N THR A 122 -6.59 15.45 0.76
CA THR A 122 -7.32 16.21 1.78
C THR A 122 -8.76 15.74 1.97
N ARG A 123 -9.26 14.89 1.07
CA ARG A 123 -10.61 14.33 1.13
C ARG A 123 -10.55 12.89 1.64
N LEU A 124 -11.48 12.56 2.52
CA LEU A 124 -11.66 11.19 2.99
C LEU A 124 -12.69 10.49 2.10
N PRO A 125 -12.46 9.21 1.75
CA PRO A 125 -13.48 8.39 1.11
C PRO A 125 -14.66 8.17 2.06
N VAL A 126 -15.85 8.01 1.49
CA VAL A 126 -17.05 7.63 2.26
C VAL A 126 -16.92 6.16 2.68
N PRO A 127 -16.98 5.83 3.98
CA PRO A 127 -16.88 4.45 4.43
C PRO A 127 -18.19 3.70 4.17
N GLU A 128 -18.10 2.57 3.48
CA GLU A 128 -19.19 1.61 3.29
C GLU A 128 -19.07 0.47 4.31
N ILE A 129 -19.61 0.67 5.52
CA ILE A 129 -19.58 -0.37 6.55
C ILE A 129 -20.67 -1.40 6.25
N ARG A 130 -20.29 -2.56 5.71
CA ARG A 130 -21.22 -3.65 5.38
C ARG A 130 -21.37 -4.65 6.53
N LEU A 131 -22.53 -5.29 6.63
CA LEU A 131 -22.77 -6.38 7.61
C LEU A 131 -22.36 -7.76 7.06
N THR A 132 -22.38 -7.89 5.73
CA THR A 132 -22.07 -9.09 4.94
C THR A 132 -21.26 -8.68 3.70
N GLU A 133 -20.49 -9.62 3.13
CA GLU A 133 -19.59 -9.36 2.00
C GLU A 133 -20.29 -9.42 0.62
N GLU A 134 -21.62 -9.38 0.57
CA GLU A 134 -22.37 -9.58 -0.67
C GLU A 134 -22.62 -8.28 -1.47
N ASN A 135 -22.47 -8.43 -2.78
CA ASN A 135 -22.80 -7.51 -3.88
C ASN A 135 -22.04 -6.17 -3.90
N PRO A 136 -20.87 -6.10 -4.56
CA PRO A 136 -20.11 -4.85 -4.67
C PRO A 136 -20.90 -3.80 -5.43
N ASP A 137 -20.85 -2.56 -4.93
CA ASP A 137 -21.47 -1.42 -5.61
C ASP A 137 -20.87 -1.22 -7.01
N PRO A 138 -21.63 -0.66 -7.98
CA PRO A 138 -21.09 -0.37 -9.30
C PRO A 138 -19.93 0.62 -9.19
N GLY A 139 -18.78 0.26 -9.75
CA GLY A 139 -17.58 1.08 -9.71
C GLY A 139 -16.32 0.32 -10.09
N PHE A 140 -15.20 1.03 -10.08
CA PHE A 140 -13.87 0.45 -10.24
C PHE A 140 -13.34 0.04 -8.87
N HIS A 141 -13.26 -1.27 -8.66
CA HIS A 141 -12.82 -1.87 -7.40
C HIS A 141 -11.31 -2.04 -7.40
N VAL A 142 -10.65 -1.46 -6.40
CA VAL A 142 -9.22 -1.56 -6.17
C VAL A 142 -8.98 -2.45 -4.97
N ARG A 143 -8.20 -3.52 -5.18
CA ARG A 143 -7.71 -4.41 -4.13
C ARG A 143 -6.19 -4.36 -4.05
N VAL A 144 -5.68 -4.38 -2.82
CA VAL A 144 -4.24 -4.43 -2.54
C VAL A 144 -3.67 -5.75 -3.09
N GLY A 145 -2.56 -5.69 -3.82
CA GLY A 145 -1.91 -6.87 -4.43
C GLY A 145 -2.52 -7.36 -5.74
N GLN A 146 -3.61 -6.76 -6.24
CA GLN A 146 -4.16 -7.11 -7.56
C GLN A 146 -3.30 -6.62 -8.73
N THR A 147 -2.62 -5.48 -8.54
CA THR A 147 -1.67 -4.88 -9.49
C THR A 147 -0.25 -5.12 -9.00
N ALA A 148 0.73 -5.12 -9.90
CA ALA A 148 2.11 -5.46 -9.54
C ALA A 148 2.85 -4.31 -8.84
N THR A 149 2.54 -3.05 -9.15
CA THR A 149 3.24 -1.88 -8.61
C THR A 149 2.32 -0.72 -8.29
N LEU A 150 2.77 0.18 -7.40
CA LEU A 150 2.02 1.41 -7.10
C LEU A 150 1.89 2.32 -8.33
N GLY A 151 2.90 2.37 -9.20
CA GLY A 151 2.85 3.09 -10.46
C GLY A 151 1.73 2.61 -11.37
N GLU A 152 1.62 1.29 -11.58
CA GLU A 152 0.54 0.69 -12.37
C GLU A 152 -0.83 0.99 -11.76
N LEU A 153 -0.97 0.78 -10.45
CA LEU A 153 -2.20 1.08 -9.72
C LEU A 153 -2.64 2.53 -9.91
N SER A 154 -1.71 3.47 -9.77
CA SER A 154 -1.98 4.91 -9.94
C SER A 154 -2.47 5.23 -11.36
N GLY A 155 -1.93 4.54 -12.38
CA GLY A 155 -2.33 4.68 -13.77
C GLY A 155 -3.76 4.19 -14.01
N GLN A 156 -4.12 3.03 -13.46
CA GLN A 156 -5.47 2.46 -13.57
C GLN A 156 -6.51 3.35 -12.88
N ILE A 157 -6.21 3.85 -11.67
CA ILE A 157 -7.10 4.76 -10.94
C ILE A 157 -7.31 6.06 -11.71
N ARG A 158 -6.25 6.66 -12.25
CA ARG A 158 -6.36 7.90 -13.05
C ARG A 158 -7.23 7.70 -14.29
N LYS A 159 -7.14 6.53 -14.93
CA LYS A 159 -7.99 6.19 -16.07
C LYS A 159 -9.47 6.08 -15.66
N ALA A 160 -9.76 5.38 -14.57
CA ALA A 160 -11.13 5.27 -14.04
C ALA A 160 -11.71 6.65 -13.66
N GLN A 161 -10.91 7.50 -13.02
CA GLN A 161 -11.30 8.88 -12.67
C GLN A 161 -11.55 9.75 -13.91
N ALA A 162 -10.75 9.60 -14.98
CA ALA A 162 -10.96 10.32 -16.24
C ALA A 162 -12.29 9.92 -16.92
N GLU A 163 -12.68 8.65 -16.79
CA GLU A 163 -13.96 8.11 -17.26
C GLU A 163 -15.14 8.41 -16.31
N ARG A 164 -14.89 9.09 -15.17
CA ARG A 164 -15.85 9.37 -14.10
C ARG A 164 -16.48 8.11 -13.49
N ILE A 165 -15.75 7.01 -13.50
CA ILE A 165 -16.13 5.78 -12.81
C ILE A 165 -15.76 5.95 -11.34
N PRO A 166 -16.69 5.72 -10.39
CA PRO A 166 -16.38 5.83 -8.97
C PRO A 166 -15.33 4.79 -8.57
N VAL A 167 -14.29 5.25 -7.88
CA VAL A 167 -13.19 4.39 -7.42
C VAL A 167 -13.44 3.96 -5.99
N ILE A 168 -13.44 2.65 -5.78
CA ILE A 168 -13.77 2.02 -4.51
C ILE A 168 -12.59 1.17 -4.07
N PHE A 169 -12.00 1.49 -2.93
CA PHE A 169 -10.98 0.64 -2.32
C PHE A 169 -11.67 -0.40 -1.46
N CYS A 170 -11.47 -1.69 -1.77
CA CYS A 170 -12.12 -2.78 -1.04
C CYS A 170 -11.09 -3.78 -0.49
N CYS A 171 -11.43 -4.35 0.67
CA CYS A 171 -10.68 -5.46 1.23
C CYS A 171 -10.84 -6.73 0.39
N SER A 172 -9.84 -7.60 0.47
CA SER A 172 -9.93 -8.97 -0.04
C SER A 172 -10.45 -9.92 1.05
N GLU A 173 -10.88 -11.12 0.66
CA GLU A 173 -11.08 -12.21 1.63
C GLU A 173 -9.71 -12.54 2.27
N GLY A 174 -9.63 -12.57 3.60
CA GLY A 174 -8.38 -12.87 4.30
C GLY A 174 -7.41 -11.70 4.39
N GLU A 175 -7.84 -10.61 5.04
CA GLU A 175 -7.02 -9.41 5.28
C GLU A 175 -5.98 -9.58 6.41
N THR A 176 -4.97 -8.71 6.39
CA THR A 176 -4.04 -8.52 7.50
C THR A 176 -4.44 -7.31 8.33
N ALA A 177 -3.78 -7.09 9.47
CA ALA A 177 -3.96 -5.88 10.28
C ALA A 177 -3.38 -4.61 9.62
N ASP A 178 -2.82 -4.71 8.41
CA ASP A 178 -2.27 -3.57 7.69
C ASP A 178 -3.35 -2.56 7.34
N THR A 179 -2.95 -1.29 7.32
CA THR A 179 -3.81 -0.14 7.07
C THR A 179 -3.49 0.56 5.76
N LEU A 180 -2.60 -0.02 4.94
CA LEU A 180 -2.19 0.49 3.64
C LEU A 180 -3.38 0.80 2.74
N LEU A 181 -4.40 -0.07 2.70
CA LEU A 181 -5.63 0.16 1.93
C LEU A 181 -6.22 1.55 2.20
N THR A 182 -6.28 1.95 3.47
CA THR A 182 -6.83 3.24 3.90
C THR A 182 -5.95 4.41 3.48
N ASP A 183 -4.62 4.30 3.66
CA ASP A 183 -3.70 5.33 3.21
C ASP A 183 -3.73 5.51 1.68
N LEU A 184 -3.82 4.43 0.92
CA LEU A 184 -3.94 4.47 -0.54
C LEU A 184 -5.28 5.07 -0.99
N ALA A 185 -6.38 4.71 -0.34
CA ALA A 185 -7.70 5.26 -0.64
C ALA A 185 -7.72 6.79 -0.47
N VAL A 186 -7.11 7.30 0.59
CA VAL A 186 -6.98 8.75 0.82
C VAL A 186 -5.97 9.38 -0.16
N ALA A 187 -4.83 8.73 -0.40
CA ALA A 187 -3.79 9.24 -1.30
C ALA A 187 -4.31 9.44 -2.73
N TYR A 188 -5.02 8.46 -3.25
CA TYR A 188 -5.50 8.46 -4.63
C TYR A 188 -6.88 9.12 -4.78
N GLY A 189 -7.47 9.64 -3.70
CA GLY A 189 -8.76 10.33 -3.73
C GLY A 189 -9.91 9.41 -4.13
N ALA A 190 -9.97 8.23 -3.50
CA ALA A 190 -11.07 7.30 -3.67
C ALA A 190 -12.41 7.95 -3.25
N ASP A 191 -13.48 7.61 -3.96
CA ASP A 191 -14.81 8.08 -3.61
C ASP A 191 -15.32 7.35 -2.36
N ARG A 192 -15.04 6.04 -2.29
CA ARG A 192 -15.58 5.14 -1.27
C ARG A 192 -14.54 4.14 -0.81
N ILE A 193 -14.65 3.71 0.45
CA ILE A 193 -13.81 2.66 1.03
C ILE A 193 -14.72 1.60 1.65
N ASP A 194 -14.58 0.37 1.19
CA ASP A 194 -15.24 -0.80 1.75
C ASP A 194 -14.18 -1.65 2.46
N ALA A 195 -13.97 -1.36 3.74
CA ALA A 195 -13.03 -2.11 4.55
C ALA A 195 -13.68 -3.35 5.19
N GLY A 196 -14.86 -3.79 4.73
CA GLY A 196 -15.56 -4.94 5.29
C GLY A 196 -16.31 -4.65 6.61
N PRO A 197 -16.77 -5.71 7.31
CA PRO A 197 -17.60 -5.57 8.50
C PRO A 197 -16.83 -5.07 9.72
N ALA A 198 -17.38 -4.06 10.41
CA ALA A 198 -16.81 -3.44 11.61
C ALA A 198 -16.95 -4.30 12.89
N ARG A 199 -16.57 -5.58 12.81
CA ARG A 199 -16.59 -6.55 13.91
C ARG A 199 -15.32 -7.41 14.01
N HIS A 200 -14.48 -7.42 12.98
CA HIS A 200 -13.18 -8.09 13.00
C HIS A 200 -12.05 -7.04 13.01
N MET A 201 -10.97 -7.33 13.75
CA MET A 201 -9.94 -6.32 14.05
C MET A 201 -9.18 -5.85 12.82
N GLU A 202 -8.96 -6.73 11.84
CA GLU A 202 -8.32 -6.44 10.56
C GLU A 202 -9.07 -5.37 9.73
N TYR A 203 -10.40 -5.32 9.87
CA TYR A 203 -11.28 -4.35 9.22
C TYR A 203 -11.42 -3.09 10.08
N VAL A 204 -11.64 -3.27 11.38
CA VAL A 204 -11.74 -2.16 12.34
C VAL A 204 -10.48 -1.31 12.35
N GLU A 205 -9.29 -1.90 12.20
CA GLU A 205 -8.03 -1.15 12.20
C GLU A 205 -7.91 -0.22 10.98
N LYS A 206 -8.46 -0.60 9.82
CA LYS A 206 -8.55 0.24 8.61
C LYS A 206 -9.51 1.42 8.82
N TYR A 207 -10.65 1.19 9.47
CA TYR A 207 -11.56 2.28 9.86
C TYR A 207 -10.92 3.21 10.92
N ASN A 208 -10.24 2.65 11.92
CA ASN A 208 -9.51 3.43 12.92
C ASN A 208 -8.42 4.27 12.27
N ARG A 209 -7.71 3.72 11.28
CA ARG A 209 -6.75 4.49 10.48
C ARG A 209 -7.42 5.68 9.80
N LEU A 210 -8.60 5.50 9.22
CA LEU A 210 -9.34 6.58 8.57
C LEU A 210 -9.70 7.70 9.57
N LEU A 211 -10.11 7.34 10.79
CA LEU A 211 -10.38 8.30 11.87
C LEU A 211 -9.10 9.06 12.28
N ARG A 212 -7.96 8.37 12.41
CA ARG A 212 -6.66 9.02 12.72
C ARG A 212 -6.22 9.97 11.61
N ILE A 213 -6.49 9.64 10.34
CA ILE A 213 -6.21 10.54 9.22
C ILE A 213 -7.13 11.75 9.28
N ARG A 214 -8.43 11.55 9.56
CA ARG A 214 -9.40 12.64 9.72
C ARG A 214 -8.95 13.65 10.78
N GLU A 215 -8.61 13.18 11.96
CA GLU A 215 -8.13 14.04 13.06
C GLU A 215 -6.94 14.89 12.64
N LYS A 216 -5.96 14.30 11.95
CA LYS A 216 -4.79 15.03 11.44
C LYS A 216 -5.17 16.11 10.41
N LEU A 217 -6.11 15.82 9.52
CA LEU A 217 -6.57 16.78 8.52
C LEU A 217 -7.35 17.95 9.16
N GLU A 218 -8.18 17.66 10.16
CA GLU A 218 -8.95 18.67 10.89
C GLU A 218 -8.05 19.61 11.71
N MET A 219 -6.98 19.09 12.32
CA MET A 219 -5.99 19.91 13.02
C MET A 219 -5.31 20.90 12.08
N GLN A 220 -4.91 20.46 10.89
CA GLN A 220 -4.27 21.31 9.88
C GLN A 220 -5.19 22.46 9.42
N LEU A 221 -6.49 22.17 9.24
CA LEU A 221 -7.49 23.18 8.88
C LEU A 221 -7.76 24.21 9.98
N THR A 222 -7.46 23.86 11.23
CA THR A 222 -7.67 24.73 12.39
C THR A 222 -6.46 25.63 12.64
N GLU A 223 -5.25 25.16 12.35
CA GLU A 223 -4.01 25.94 12.44
C GLU A 223 -3.86 26.99 11.32
N GLU A 224 -4.55 26.80 10.19
CA GLU A 224 -4.57 27.75 9.06
C GLU A 224 -5.59 28.90 9.22
N LYS A 225 -6.40 28.91 10.29
CA LYS A 225 -7.41 29.94 10.59
C LYS A 225 -6.97 30.90 11.68
#